data_AF-A0A7R9URC1-F1
#
_entry.id   AF-A0A7R9URC1-F1
#
_cell.length_a   1.000
_cell.length_b   1.000
_cell.length_c   1.000
_cell.angle_alpha   90.00
_cell.angle_beta   90.00
_cell.angle_gamma   90.00
#
_symmetry.space_group_name_H-M   'P 1'
#
loop_
_entity.id
_entity.type
_entity.pdbx_description
1 polymer ?
#
loop_
_entity_poly.entity_id
_entity_poly.type
_entity_poly.pdbx_seq_one_letter_code
_entity_poly.pdbx_strand_id
1 'polypeptide(L)'
;VAAVRRALAARVAHELGGAVCAVEPAPMERPAALVRGGVADDPLLEERLAALDDVDTAVVVAMAFVSPGRHAGAEGDVASIVRLATAARPQLVVHVTGLLGDAPAARAILADSILQLRRARVAP
;
A
#
# COMPACT_ATOMS: atom_id res chain seq x y z
N VAL A 1 -5.91 -3.39 10.95
CA VAL A 1 -5.35 -2.83 9.69
C VAL A 1 -5.28 -3.86 8.56
N ALA A 2 -4.78 -5.09 8.79
CA ALA A 2 -4.69 -6.11 7.73
C ALA A 2 -6.00 -6.38 6.97
N ALA A 3 -7.14 -6.48 7.67
CA ALA A 3 -8.45 -6.66 7.03
C ALA A 3 -8.81 -5.51 6.07
N VAL A 4 -8.55 -4.27 6.46
CA VAL A 4 -8.78 -3.08 5.62
C VAL A 4 -7.87 -3.11 4.39
N ARG A 5 -6.59 -3.45 4.55
CA ARG A 5 -5.64 -3.57 3.43
C ARG A 5 -6.09 -4.63 2.42
N ARG A 6 -6.51 -5.81 2.90
CA ARG A 6 -7.02 -6.88 2.04
C ARG A 6 -8.31 -6.49 1.31
N ALA A 7 -9.24 -5.83 2.01
CA ALA A 7 -10.45 -5.31 1.39
C ALA A 7 -10.14 -4.25 0.32
N LEU A 8 -9.18 -3.35 0.58
CA LEU A 8 -8.71 -2.37 -0.40
C LEU A 8 -8.09 -3.05 -1.62
N ALA A 9 -7.18 -4.01 -1.43
CA ALA A 9 -6.57 -4.77 -2.53
C ALA A 9 -7.64 -5.48 -3.38
N ALA A 10 -8.61 -6.14 -2.74
CA ALA A 10 -9.73 -6.79 -3.44
C ALA A 10 -10.58 -5.80 -4.24
N ARG A 11 -10.84 -4.59 -3.70
CA ARG A 11 -11.58 -3.56 -4.43
C ARG A 11 -10.78 -3.05 -5.62
N VAL A 12 -9.49 -2.77 -5.45
CA VAL A 12 -8.62 -2.33 -6.55
C VAL A 12 -8.53 -3.40 -7.63
N ALA A 13 -8.40 -4.68 -7.27
CA ALA A 13 -8.43 -5.79 -8.21
C ALA A 13 -9.72 -5.81 -9.03
N HIS A 14 -10.87 -5.61 -8.37
CA HIS A 14 -12.17 -5.55 -9.03
C HIS A 14 -12.28 -4.39 -10.01
N GLU A 15 -11.83 -3.19 -9.63
CA GLU A 15 -11.87 -1.99 -10.47
C GLU A 15 -10.92 -2.08 -11.67
N LEU A 16 -9.73 -2.64 -11.49
CA LEU A 16 -8.75 -2.80 -12.56
C LEU A 16 -9.09 -3.95 -13.51
N GLY A 17 -9.84 -4.95 -13.03
CA GLY A 17 -10.26 -6.10 -13.84
C GLY A 17 -9.08 -6.76 -14.54
N GLY A 18 -9.22 -7.01 -15.85
CA GLY A 18 -8.16 -7.62 -16.67
C GLY A 18 -7.02 -6.69 -17.08
N ALA A 19 -6.97 -5.44 -16.60
CA ALA A 19 -5.89 -4.51 -16.93
C ALA A 19 -4.56 -4.84 -16.22
N VAL A 20 -4.62 -5.67 -15.18
CA VAL A 20 -3.45 -6.13 -14.41
C VAL A 20 -3.53 -7.64 -14.18
N CYS A 21 -2.38 -8.30 -14.08
CA CYS A 21 -2.33 -9.73 -13.82
C CYS A 21 -2.81 -10.08 -12.39
N ALA A 22 -2.45 -9.25 -11.40
CA ALA A 22 -2.81 -9.43 -10.01
C ALA A 22 -2.74 -8.11 -9.22
N VAL A 23 -3.43 -8.09 -8.09
CA VAL A 23 -3.30 -7.03 -7.08
C VAL A 23 -3.13 -7.72 -5.73
N GLU A 24 -2.01 -7.46 -5.06
CA GLU A 24 -1.67 -8.12 -3.80
C GLU A 24 -1.43 -7.11 -2.67
N PRO A 25 -1.85 -7.42 -1.44
CA PRO A 25 -1.49 -6.62 -0.27
C PRO A 25 -0.01 -6.77 0.07
N ALA A 26 0.66 -5.65 0.36
CA ALA A 26 2.06 -5.60 0.77
C ALA A 26 2.22 -4.72 2.03
N PRO A 27 2.15 -5.31 3.25
CA PRO A 27 2.52 -4.59 4.48
C PRO A 27 3.99 -4.14 4.49
N MET A 28 4.26 -3.09 5.28
CA MET A 28 5.63 -2.62 5.59
C MET A 28 6.16 -3.14 6.93
N GLU A 29 5.29 -3.70 7.76
CA GLU A 29 5.64 -4.16 9.11
C GLU A 29 4.89 -5.44 9.44
N ARG A 30 5.56 -6.30 10.21
CA ARG A 30 4.95 -7.44 10.87
C ARG A 30 4.50 -7.05 12.27
N PRO A 31 3.28 -7.41 12.71
CA PRO A 31 2.90 -7.22 14.10
C PRO A 31 3.84 -8.00 15.02
N ALA A 32 4.40 -7.35 16.04
CA ALA A 32 5.32 -7.98 16.99
C ALA A 32 4.72 -9.21 17.71
N ALA A 33 3.39 -9.26 17.86
CA ALA A 33 2.67 -10.39 18.46
C ALA A 33 2.64 -11.67 17.58
N LEU A 34 2.82 -11.53 16.25
CA LEU A 34 2.73 -12.62 15.28
C LEU A 34 4.04 -13.38 15.08
N VAL A 35 5.18 -12.83 15.53
CA VAL A 35 6.46 -13.56 15.63
C VAL A 35 6.34 -14.82 16.50
N ARG A 36 5.28 -14.93 17.32
CA ARG A 36 5.02 -16.06 18.22
C ARG A 36 3.82 -16.94 17.87
N GLY A 37 3.12 -16.76 16.74
CA GLY A 37 1.92 -17.58 16.47
C GLY A 37 1.26 -17.48 15.09
N GLY A 38 1.66 -18.37 14.18
CA GLY A 38 0.77 -19.27 13.42
C GLY A 38 -0.19 -18.76 12.34
N VAL A 39 -0.45 -17.45 12.16
CA VAL A 39 -1.24 -16.96 11.01
C VAL A 39 -0.28 -16.54 9.89
N ALA A 40 -0.47 -17.06 8.68
CA ALA A 40 0.28 -16.59 7.51
C ALA A 40 -0.08 -15.11 7.25
N ASP A 41 0.84 -14.22 7.57
CA ASP A 41 0.72 -12.80 7.24
C ASP A 41 0.91 -12.59 5.74
N ASP A 42 0.31 -11.51 5.22
CA ASP A 42 0.62 -11.06 3.86
C ASP A 42 2.14 -10.78 3.77
N PRO A 43 2.87 -11.29 2.76
CA PRO A 43 4.31 -11.03 2.60
C PRO A 43 4.62 -9.54 2.56
N LEU A 44 5.76 -9.15 3.15
CA LEU A 44 6.20 -7.76 3.13
C LEU A 44 6.46 -7.28 1.69
N LEU A 45 6.45 -5.97 1.47
CA LEU A 45 6.75 -5.41 0.15
C LEU A 45 8.08 -5.91 -0.43
N GLU A 46 9.13 -5.98 0.39
CA GLU A 46 10.44 -6.47 -0.05
C GLU A 46 10.41 -7.95 -0.49
N GLU A 47 9.62 -8.77 0.20
CA GLU A 47 9.45 -10.19 -0.10
C GLU A 47 8.61 -10.39 -1.37
N ARG A 48 7.56 -9.58 -1.54
CA ARG A 48 6.75 -9.56 -2.75
C ARG A 48 7.60 -9.20 -3.96
N LEU A 49 8.37 -8.12 -3.87
CA LEU A 49 9.24 -7.74 -4.98
C LEU A 49 10.26 -8.85 -5.25
N ALA A 50 10.90 -9.41 -4.22
CA ALA A 50 11.89 -10.48 -4.40
C ALA A 50 11.32 -11.76 -5.04
N ALA A 51 10.04 -12.05 -4.83
CA ALA A 51 9.37 -13.25 -5.34
C ALA A 51 8.78 -13.10 -6.76
N LEU A 52 8.86 -11.91 -7.37
CA LEU A 52 8.42 -11.70 -8.76
C LEU A 52 9.27 -12.52 -9.73
N ASP A 53 8.61 -13.13 -10.71
CA ASP A 53 9.26 -13.88 -11.78
C ASP A 53 9.81 -12.92 -12.86
N ASP A 54 10.76 -13.39 -13.66
CA ASP A 54 11.37 -12.59 -14.74
C ASP A 54 10.39 -12.12 -15.84
N VAL A 55 9.16 -12.66 -15.86
CA VAL A 55 8.09 -12.24 -16.78
C VAL A 55 7.32 -11.01 -16.30
N ASP A 56 7.45 -10.65 -15.02
CA ASP A 56 6.79 -9.50 -14.41
C ASP A 56 7.58 -8.22 -14.71
N THR A 57 7.40 -7.69 -15.92
CA THR A 57 8.22 -6.58 -16.43
C THR A 57 7.85 -5.22 -15.85
N ALA A 58 6.61 -5.05 -15.35
CA ALA A 58 6.14 -3.79 -14.78
C ALA A 58 5.25 -4.00 -13.54
N VAL A 59 5.64 -3.41 -12.42
CA VAL A 59 4.89 -3.46 -11.15
C VAL A 59 4.52 -2.06 -10.70
N VAL A 60 3.27 -1.91 -10.24
CA VAL A 60 2.80 -0.67 -9.62
C VAL A 60 2.69 -0.86 -8.11
N VAL A 61 3.46 -0.08 -7.36
CA VAL A 61 3.35 0.03 -5.90
C VAL A 61 2.37 1.15 -5.57
N ALA A 62 1.14 0.76 -5.22
CA ALA A 62 0.09 1.70 -4.81
C ALA A 62 0.30 2.18 -3.37
N MET A 63 0.62 3.46 -3.20
CA MET A 63 0.95 4.09 -1.92
C MET A 63 -0.32 4.41 -1.11
N ALA A 64 -0.80 3.44 -0.33
CA ALA A 64 -1.90 3.61 0.62
C ALA A 64 -1.50 4.37 1.90
N PHE A 65 -0.76 5.48 1.76
CA PHE A 65 -0.28 6.35 2.83
C PHE A 65 -0.86 7.75 2.67
N VAL A 66 -1.37 8.34 3.76
CA VAL A 66 -1.98 9.69 3.70
C VAL A 66 -0.92 10.79 3.69
N SER A 67 0.22 10.61 4.36
CA SER A 67 1.26 11.63 4.47
C SER A 67 2.65 10.99 4.44
N PRO A 68 3.71 11.77 4.18
CA PRO A 68 5.08 11.31 4.35
C PRO A 68 5.35 10.85 5.79
N GLY A 69 6.33 9.98 5.94
CA GLY A 69 6.76 9.43 7.23
C GLY A 69 7.84 8.37 7.02
N ARG A 70 8.09 7.54 8.04
CA ARG A 70 9.11 6.46 7.97
C ARG A 70 8.97 5.59 6.72
N HIS A 71 7.74 5.22 6.36
CA HIS A 71 7.48 4.32 5.24
C HIS A 71 7.33 5.02 3.88
N ALA A 72 6.86 6.27 3.89
CA ALA A 72 6.35 6.94 2.71
C ALA A 72 7.07 8.27 2.45
N GLY A 73 7.47 8.50 1.21
CA GLY A 73 8.25 9.67 0.78
C GLY A 73 9.57 9.26 0.13
N ALA A 74 10.34 10.25 -0.34
CA ALA A 74 11.60 10.03 -1.07
C ALA A 74 12.64 9.24 -0.25
N GLU A 75 12.67 9.47 1.06
CA GLU A 75 13.59 8.80 1.99
C GLU A 75 12.90 7.69 2.81
N GLY A 76 11.68 7.30 2.42
CA GLY A 76 10.91 6.29 3.14
C GLY A 76 11.35 4.86 2.83
N ASP A 77 10.96 3.92 3.69
CA ASP A 77 11.26 2.48 3.54
C ASP A 77 10.86 1.95 2.15
N VAL A 78 9.72 2.37 1.59
CA VAL A 78 9.28 1.97 0.24
C VAL A 78 10.29 2.39 -0.84
N ALA A 79 10.78 3.63 -0.81
CA ALA A 79 11.74 4.12 -1.80
C ALA A 79 13.06 3.35 -1.73
N SER A 80 13.52 3.02 -0.52
CA SER A 80 14.70 2.18 -0.32
C SER A 80 14.50 0.76 -0.85
N ILE A 81 13.36 0.13 -0.55
CA ILE A 81 13.01 -1.21 -1.01
C ILE A 81 12.93 -1.26 -2.54
N VAL A 82 12.27 -0.30 -3.18
CA VAL A 82 12.19 -0.22 -4.65
C VAL A 82 13.59 -0.09 -5.24
N ARG A 83 14.42 0.83 -4.72
CA ARG A 83 15.79 1.05 -5.20
C ARG A 83 16.63 -0.22 -5.12
N LEU A 84 16.53 -0.96 -4.00
CA LEU A 84 17.25 -2.23 -3.83
C LEU A 84 16.75 -3.31 -4.79
N ALA A 85 15.43 -3.43 -4.96
CA ALA A 85 14.82 -4.40 -5.87
C ALA A 85 15.20 -4.16 -7.33
N THR A 86 15.19 -2.90 -7.80
CA THR A 86 15.57 -2.53 -9.17
C THR A 86 17.07 -2.61 -9.40
N ALA A 87 17.90 -2.37 -8.37
CA ALA A 87 19.35 -2.56 -8.46
C ALA A 87 19.72 -4.05 -8.59
N ALA A 88 18.99 -4.93 -7.92
CA ALA A 88 19.18 -6.37 -8.01
C ALA A 88 18.70 -6.96 -9.35
N ARG A 89 17.71 -6.34 -10.00
CA ARG A 89 17.12 -6.77 -11.28
C ARG A 89 16.89 -5.58 -12.20
N PRO A 90 17.85 -5.23 -13.06
CA PRO A 90 17.76 -4.05 -13.93
C PRO A 90 16.58 -4.06 -14.92
N GLN A 91 16.04 -5.24 -15.24
CA GLN A 91 14.87 -5.41 -16.10
C GLN A 91 13.53 -5.13 -15.39
N LEU A 92 13.51 -5.08 -14.06
CA LEU A 92 12.30 -4.84 -13.28
C LEU A 92 11.94 -3.34 -13.33
N VAL A 93 10.78 -3.02 -13.90
CA VAL A 93 10.24 -1.66 -13.87
C VAL A 93 9.25 -1.53 -12.71
N VAL A 94 9.51 -0.61 -11.79
CA VAL A 94 8.61 -0.32 -10.66
C VAL A 94 8.11 1.11 -10.76
N HIS A 95 6.79 1.28 -10.81
CA HIS A 95 6.12 2.56 -10.70
C HIS A 95 5.53 2.72 -9.31
N VAL A 96 5.83 3.84 -8.64
CA VAL A 96 5.27 4.14 -7.31
C VAL A 96 4.25 5.27 -7.47
N THR A 97 3.03 5.07 -6.98
CA THR A 97 2.00 6.13 -7.05
C THR A 97 2.29 7.26 -6.07
N GLY A 98 1.64 8.41 -6.27
CA GLY A 98 1.60 9.47 -5.25
C GLY A 98 0.90 9.01 -3.97
N LEU A 99 1.07 9.78 -2.89
CA LEU A 99 0.43 9.51 -1.60
C LEU A 99 -1.08 9.77 -1.68
N LEU A 100 -1.85 9.02 -0.90
CA LEU A 100 -3.31 9.15 -0.87
C LEU A 100 -3.75 10.55 -0.44
N GLY A 101 -3.03 11.21 0.48
CA GLY A 101 -3.39 12.56 0.95
C GLY A 101 -3.18 13.67 -0.09
N ASP A 102 -2.46 13.39 -1.17
CA ASP A 102 -2.31 14.32 -2.29
C ASP A 102 -3.50 14.25 -3.26
N ALA A 103 -4.30 13.17 -3.21
CA ALA A 103 -5.48 13.03 -4.03
C ALA A 103 -6.60 14.00 -3.57
N PRO A 104 -7.15 14.85 -4.46
CA PRO A 104 -8.24 15.77 -4.11
C PRO A 104 -9.45 15.06 -3.48
N ALA A 105 -9.79 13.86 -3.97
CA ALA A 105 -10.89 13.05 -3.45
C ALA A 105 -10.66 12.61 -1.99
N ALA A 106 -9.42 12.26 -1.62
CA ALA A 106 -9.10 11.88 -0.25
C ALA A 106 -9.25 13.07 0.71
N ARG A 107 -8.84 14.28 0.29
CA ARG A 107 -9.03 15.50 1.07
C ARG A 107 -10.50 15.80 1.32
N ALA A 108 -11.35 15.63 0.30
CA ALA A 108 -12.80 15.81 0.45
C ALA A 108 -13.40 14.81 1.45
N ILE A 109 -13.05 13.52 1.34
CA ILE A 109 -13.52 12.48 2.29
C ILE A 109 -13.11 12.81 3.72
N LEU A 110 -11.87 13.25 3.95
CA LEU A 110 -11.39 13.63 5.27
C LEU A 110 -12.13 14.86 5.82
N ALA A 111 -12.40 15.87 4.97
CA ALA A 111 -13.17 17.04 5.36
C ALA A 111 -14.60 16.68 5.77
N ASP A 112 -15.28 15.85 4.97
CA ASP A 112 -16.63 15.37 5.26
C ASP A 112 -16.66 14.54 6.56
N SER A 113 -15.67 13.68 6.76
CA SER A 113 -15.53 12.88 7.98
C SER A 113 -15.40 13.77 9.23
N ILE A 114 -14.63 14.86 9.15
CA ILE A 114 -14.50 15.82 10.25
C ILE A 114 -15.84 16.52 10.54
N LEU A 115 -16.59 16.91 9.51
CA LEU A 115 -17.90 17.54 9.68
C LEU A 115 -18.91 16.59 10.32
N GLN A 116 -18.94 15.32 9.89
CA GLN A 116 -19.77 14.28 10.48
C GLN A 116 -19.44 14.06 11.97
N LEU A 117 -18.15 13.93 12.30
CA LEU A 117 -17.69 13.77 13.68
C LEU A 117 -18.06 14.97 14.56
N ARG A 118 -17.96 16.19 14.03
CA ARG A 118 -18.38 17.40 14.75
C ARG A 118 -19.88 17.40 15.02
N ARG A 119 -20.70 17.05 14.03
CA ARG A 119 -22.16 16.94 14.20
C ARG A 119 -22.54 15.89 15.24
N ALA A 120 -21.90 14.72 15.19
CA ALA A 120 -22.15 13.63 16.14
C ALA A 120 -21.76 13.98 17.59
N ARG A 121 -20.76 14.86 17.81
CA ARG A 121 -20.38 15.34 19.15
C ARG A 121 -21.28 16.44 19.70
N VAL A 122 -22.05 17.11 18.86
CA VAL A 122 -22.94 18.23 19.24
C VAL A 122 -24.40 17.76 19.33
N ALA A 123 -24.71 16.55 18.86
CA ALA A 123 -26.01 15.91 19.08
C ALA A 123 -26.17 15.58 20.59
N PRO A 124 -27.29 15.98 21.22
CA PRO A 124 -27.55 15.78 22.65
C PRO A 124 -27.74 14.31 23.04
#